data_AF-A0A1E7KV43-F1
#
_entry.id   AF-A0A1E7KV43-F1
#
_cell.length_a   1.000
_cell.length_b   1.000
_cell.length_c   1.000
_cell.angle_alpha   90.00
_cell.angle_beta   90.00
_cell.angle_gamma   90.00
#
_symmetry.space_group_name_H-M   'P 1'
#
loop_
_entity.id
_entity.type
_entity.pdbx_description
1 polymer ?
#
loop_
_entity_poly.entity_id
_entity_poly.type
_entity_poly.pdbx_seq_one_letter_code
_entity_poly.pdbx_strand_id
1 'polypeptide(L)'
;GPHVSQLLEDLAAHAGAPAPPRGLRAASAGAAMARARTCYDHLAGALGVSVTDALLRRGLLQESTGFSVTDAGLAWFGELGLDLSARPGSRRPMARSCLDWTERRPHLAGRAGAALCTYVLERGWCEHIGSRRALRVTGPGAQGLAELLGLRPEEYARPYGQETAA
;
A
#
# COMPACT_ATOMS: atom_id res chain seq x y z
N GLY A 1 -14.72 21.47 10.26
CA GLY A 1 -15.25 22.56 11.11
C GLY A 1 -14.13 23.12 11.96
N PRO A 2 -14.13 24.42 12.30
CA PRO A 2 -13.01 25.13 12.94
C PRO A 2 -12.54 24.47 14.25
N HIS A 3 -13.46 23.86 15.01
CA HIS A 3 -13.13 23.13 16.25
C HIS A 3 -12.26 21.89 16.04
N VAL A 4 -12.38 21.20 14.89
CA VAL A 4 -11.53 20.03 14.58
C VAL A 4 -10.13 20.49 14.21
N SER A 5 -9.98 21.62 13.50
CA SER A 5 -8.66 22.19 13.19
C SER A 5 -7.95 22.61 14.47
N GLN A 6 -8.65 23.34 15.35
CA GLN A 6 -8.11 23.78 16.63
C GLN A 6 -7.63 22.60 17.49
N LEU A 7 -8.43 21.54 17.59
CA LEU A 7 -8.03 20.32 18.31
C LEU A 7 -6.81 19.62 17.69
N LEU A 8 -6.71 19.59 16.35
CA LEU A 8 -5.55 19.00 15.65
C LEU A 8 -4.29 19.85 15.82
N GLU A 9 -4.42 21.18 15.78
CA GLU A 9 -3.33 22.14 16.02
C GLU A 9 -2.83 22.06 17.47
N ASP A 10 -3.74 22.03 18.45
CA ASP A 10 -3.41 21.90 19.87
C ASP A 10 -2.70 20.57 20.13
N LEU A 11 -3.17 19.47 19.54
CA LEU A 11 -2.51 18.16 19.66
C LEU A 11 -1.12 18.16 19.00
N ALA A 12 -0.98 18.75 17.81
CA ALA A 12 0.29 18.84 17.09
C ALA A 12 1.32 19.68 17.86
N ALA A 13 0.88 20.76 18.51
CA ALA A 13 1.73 21.60 19.36
C ALA A 13 2.27 20.83 20.59
N HIS A 14 1.57 19.80 21.06
CA HIS A 14 1.96 18.98 22.20
C HIS A 14 2.69 17.67 21.82
N ALA A 15 2.58 17.22 20.57
CA ALA A 15 3.14 15.93 20.14
C ALA A 15 4.68 15.91 20.01
N GLY A 16 5.31 17.09 19.88
CA GLY A 16 6.75 17.21 19.61
C GLY A 16 7.14 16.67 18.24
N ALA A 17 8.33 17.05 17.74
CA ALA A 17 8.87 16.43 16.53
C ALA A 17 9.21 14.96 16.81
N PRO A 18 8.89 14.01 15.90
CA PRO A 18 9.32 12.63 16.07
C PRO A 18 10.84 12.58 16.24
N ALA A 19 11.31 11.91 17.30
CA ALA A 19 12.73 11.80 17.58
C ALA A 19 13.45 11.08 16.42
N PRO A 20 14.63 11.56 15.99
CA PRO A 20 15.37 10.91 14.92
C PRO A 20 15.75 9.46 15.33
N PRO A 21 15.84 8.53 14.36
CA PRO A 21 16.18 7.15 14.65
C PRO A 21 17.54 7.06 15.34
N ARG A 22 17.60 6.34 16.47
CA ARG A 22 18.85 6.14 17.22
C ARG A 22 19.69 5.03 16.57
N GLY A 23 20.49 5.41 15.58
CA GLY A 23 21.49 4.56 14.93
C GLY A 23 21.04 3.88 13.63
N LEU A 24 22.00 3.28 12.92
CA LEU A 24 21.83 2.75 11.56
C LEU A 24 20.77 1.65 11.46
N ARG A 25 20.66 0.79 12.48
CA ARG A 25 19.64 -0.27 12.51
C ARG A 25 18.22 0.28 12.57
N ALA A 26 17.98 1.28 13.43
CA ALA A 26 16.68 1.93 13.55
C ALA A 26 16.31 2.66 12.26
N ALA A 27 17.27 3.36 11.64
CA ALA A 27 17.08 4.00 10.35
C ALA A 27 16.76 2.98 9.24
N SER A 28 17.48 1.85 9.20
CA SER A 28 17.26 0.79 8.21
C SER A 28 15.91 0.10 8.36
N ALA A 29 15.46 -0.13 9.60
CA ALA A 29 14.14 -0.69 9.88
C ALA A 29 13.00 0.28 9.48
N GLY A 30 13.17 1.57 9.76
CA GLY A 30 12.24 2.61 9.31
C GLY A 30 12.15 2.68 7.79
N ALA A 31 13.30 2.67 7.10
CA ALA A 31 13.36 2.67 5.64
C ALA A 31 12.74 1.40 5.04
N ALA A 32 12.91 0.23 5.66
CA ALA A 32 12.27 -1.00 5.23
C ALA A 32 10.73 -0.93 5.32
N MET A 33 10.20 -0.41 6.44
CA MET A 33 8.77 -0.20 6.64
C MET A 33 8.16 0.82 5.66
N ALA A 34 8.93 1.84 5.29
CA ALA A 34 8.51 2.82 4.29
C ALA A 34 8.43 2.22 2.88
N ARG A 35 9.41 1.41 2.47
CA ARG A 35 9.42 0.79 1.14
C ARG A 35 8.25 -0.17 0.92
N ALA A 36 8.08 -1.14 1.81
CA ALA A 36 7.01 -2.13 1.69
C ALA A 36 6.62 -2.68 3.06
N ARG A 37 5.31 -2.73 3.32
CA ARG A 37 4.76 -3.34 4.53
C ARG A 37 3.33 -3.81 4.33
N THR A 38 2.78 -4.48 5.35
CA THR A 38 1.35 -4.64 5.52
C THR A 38 0.78 -3.54 6.44
N CYS A 39 -0.26 -2.83 5.99
CA CYS A 39 -1.00 -1.88 6.84
C CYS A 39 -1.93 -2.62 7.80
N TYR A 40 -2.56 -3.67 7.30
CA TYR A 40 -3.21 -4.72 8.07
C TYR A 40 -2.99 -6.05 7.33
N ASP A 41 -3.89 -6.34 6.40
CA ASP A 41 -3.87 -7.48 5.50
C ASP A 41 -3.68 -7.07 4.04
N HIS A 42 -3.27 -5.83 3.79
CA HIS A 42 -3.05 -5.27 2.46
C HIS A 42 -1.72 -4.52 2.39
N LEU A 43 -1.18 -4.42 1.17
CA LEU A 43 0.10 -3.79 0.88
C LEU A 43 0.06 -2.29 1.16
N ALA A 44 1.16 -1.78 1.70
CA ALA A 44 1.37 -0.38 2.06
C ALA A 44 2.84 0.01 1.93
N GLY A 45 3.16 1.26 2.25
CA GLY A 45 4.41 1.90 1.89
C GLY A 45 4.45 2.25 0.40
N ALA A 46 5.64 2.61 -0.07
CA ALA A 46 5.86 2.94 -1.48
C ALA A 46 5.37 1.83 -2.43
N LEU A 47 5.52 0.55 -2.06
CA LEU A 47 4.97 -0.57 -2.82
C LEU A 47 3.44 -0.55 -2.91
N GLY A 48 2.74 -0.40 -1.78
CA GLY A 48 1.28 -0.40 -1.76
C GLY A 48 0.69 0.75 -2.56
N VAL A 49 1.30 1.94 -2.46
CA VAL A 49 0.91 3.12 -3.24
C VAL A 49 1.21 2.90 -4.73
N SER A 50 2.40 2.42 -5.09
CA SER A 50 2.78 2.17 -6.50
C SER A 50 1.87 1.14 -7.18
N VAL A 51 1.52 0.06 -6.48
CA VAL A 51 0.54 -0.93 -6.97
C VAL A 51 -0.81 -0.27 -7.20
N THR A 52 -1.28 0.55 -6.26
CA THR A 52 -2.56 1.25 -6.38
C THR A 52 -2.55 2.20 -7.58
N ASP A 53 -1.48 2.98 -7.75
CA ASP A 53 -1.31 3.89 -8.88
C ASP A 53 -1.31 3.15 -10.21
N ALA A 54 -0.64 2.00 -10.30
CA ALA A 54 -0.63 1.19 -11.52
C ALA A 54 -2.03 0.68 -11.88
N LEU A 55 -2.81 0.24 -10.88
CA LEU A 55 -4.20 -0.19 -11.10
C LEU A 55 -5.10 0.96 -11.57
N LEU A 56 -4.92 2.17 -11.01
CA LEU A 56 -5.64 3.38 -11.43
C LEU A 56 -5.25 3.78 -12.86
N ARG A 57 -3.95 3.84 -13.18
CA ARG A 57 -3.44 4.18 -14.52
C ARG A 57 -3.95 3.21 -15.61
N ARG A 58 -4.14 1.94 -15.25
CA ARG A 58 -4.67 0.90 -16.16
C ARG A 58 -6.20 0.85 -16.20
N GLY A 59 -6.90 1.71 -15.46
CA GLY A 59 -8.37 1.72 -15.40
C GLY A 59 -8.98 0.49 -14.71
N LEU A 60 -8.21 -0.25 -13.92
CA LEU A 60 -8.66 -1.41 -13.14
C LEU A 60 -9.31 -0.98 -11.81
N LEU A 61 -8.89 0.18 -11.32
CA LEU A 61 -9.54 0.92 -10.24
C LEU A 61 -10.00 2.27 -10.77
N GLN A 62 -10.99 2.84 -10.10
CA GLN A 62 -11.36 4.25 -10.25
C GLN A 62 -11.50 4.92 -8.89
N GLU A 63 -11.16 6.21 -8.84
CA GLU A 63 -11.40 7.06 -7.67
C GLU A 63 -12.85 7.55 -7.66
N SER A 64 -13.51 7.39 -6.51
CA SER A 64 -14.85 7.90 -6.25
C SER A 64 -14.87 8.57 -4.87
N THR A 65 -15.77 8.20 -3.95
CA THR A 65 -15.67 8.53 -2.52
C THR A 65 -14.61 7.69 -1.79
N GLY A 66 -13.73 7.03 -2.55
CA GLY A 66 -12.75 6.05 -2.15
C GLY A 66 -12.23 5.35 -3.40
N PHE A 67 -12.11 4.02 -3.35
CA PHE A 67 -11.81 3.22 -4.53
C PHE A 67 -12.97 2.31 -4.88
N SER A 68 -13.20 2.13 -6.18
CA SER A 68 -14.05 1.09 -6.73
C SER A 68 -13.29 0.28 -7.77
N VAL A 69 -13.54 -1.04 -7.83
CA VAL A 69 -13.03 -1.91 -8.89
C VAL A 69 -13.92 -1.73 -10.12
N THR A 70 -13.32 -1.53 -11.28
CA THR A 70 -14.05 -1.43 -12.56
C THR A 70 -14.38 -2.83 -13.09
N ASP A 71 -15.20 -2.94 -14.14
CA ASP A 71 -15.46 -4.23 -14.79
C ASP A 71 -14.19 -4.85 -15.37
N ALA A 72 -13.31 -4.02 -15.96
CA ALA A 72 -11.98 -4.44 -16.39
C ALA A 72 -11.11 -4.91 -15.22
N GLY A 73 -11.20 -4.23 -14.07
CA GLY A 73 -10.57 -4.66 -12.84
C GLY A 73 -11.06 -6.04 -12.38
N LEU A 74 -12.37 -6.27 -12.35
CA LEU A 74 -12.95 -7.56 -11.97
C LEU A 74 -12.45 -8.69 -12.87
N ALA A 75 -12.41 -8.47 -14.19
CA ALA A 75 -11.86 -9.43 -15.14
C ALA A 75 -10.38 -9.72 -14.86
N TRP A 76 -9.56 -8.67 -14.68
CA TRP A 76 -8.13 -8.79 -14.39
C TRP A 76 -7.84 -9.53 -13.08
N PHE A 77 -8.58 -9.24 -12.01
CA PHE A 77 -8.48 -10.00 -10.75
C PHE A 77 -8.86 -11.48 -10.97
N GLY A 78 -9.89 -11.74 -11.79
CA GLY A 78 -10.29 -13.09 -12.18
C GLY A 78 -9.20 -13.86 -12.95
N GLU A 79 -8.49 -13.21 -13.88
CA GLU A 79 -7.36 -13.80 -14.62
C GLU A 79 -6.21 -14.21 -13.68
N LEU A 80 -6.05 -13.51 -12.55
CA LEU A 80 -5.10 -13.87 -11.50
C LEU A 80 -5.60 -14.99 -10.57
N GLY A 81 -6.83 -15.46 -10.76
CA GLY A 81 -7.50 -16.43 -9.88
C GLY A 81 -8.02 -15.81 -8.58
N LEU A 82 -8.19 -14.49 -8.50
CA LEU A 82 -8.59 -13.77 -7.31
C LEU A 82 -10.10 -13.46 -7.34
N ASP A 83 -10.89 -14.25 -6.62
CA ASP A 83 -12.32 -14.00 -6.49
C ASP A 83 -12.60 -12.86 -5.49
N LEU A 84 -13.17 -11.76 -6.00
CA LEU A 84 -13.58 -10.60 -5.22
C LEU A 84 -15.05 -10.59 -4.82
N SER A 85 -15.79 -11.65 -5.16
CA SER A 85 -17.19 -11.81 -4.82
C SER A 85 -17.43 -11.66 -3.31
N ALA A 86 -18.61 -11.16 -2.95
CA ALA A 86 -18.95 -10.98 -1.55
C ALA A 86 -19.19 -12.35 -0.92
N ARG A 87 -18.41 -12.69 0.11
CA ARG A 87 -18.75 -13.84 0.96
C ARG A 87 -20.07 -13.54 1.69
N PRO A 88 -21.01 -14.51 1.77
CA PRO A 88 -22.26 -14.32 2.49
C PRO A 88 -22.01 -13.79 3.92
N GLY A 89 -22.71 -12.72 4.30
CA GLY A 89 -22.58 -12.08 5.62
C GLY A 89 -21.38 -11.15 5.80
N SER A 90 -20.47 -11.01 4.82
CA SER A 90 -19.35 -10.08 4.93
C SER A 90 -19.77 -8.63 4.65
N ARG A 91 -19.51 -7.73 5.61
CA ARG A 91 -19.65 -6.27 5.43
C ARG A 91 -18.39 -5.62 4.85
N ARG A 92 -17.37 -6.42 4.51
CA ARG A 92 -16.10 -5.89 4.02
C ARG A 92 -16.28 -5.36 2.59
N PRO A 93 -15.98 -4.07 2.33
CA PRO A 93 -16.10 -3.51 0.99
C PRO A 93 -15.11 -4.18 0.04
N MET A 94 -15.48 -4.25 -1.24
CA MET A 94 -14.66 -4.83 -2.29
C MET A 94 -13.32 -4.08 -2.44
N ALA A 95 -13.40 -2.75 -2.54
CA ALA A 95 -12.27 -1.84 -2.50
C ALA A 95 -12.58 -0.70 -1.52
N ARG A 96 -11.53 -0.16 -0.90
CA ARG A 96 -11.59 1.08 -0.13
C ARG A 96 -10.24 1.77 -0.16
N SER A 97 -10.26 3.09 -0.03
CA SER A 97 -9.05 3.87 0.20
C SER A 97 -8.55 3.69 1.64
N CYS A 98 -7.24 3.51 1.80
CA CYS A 98 -6.52 3.55 3.07
C CYS A 98 -5.38 4.55 2.94
N LEU A 99 -5.23 5.47 3.89
CA LEU A 99 -4.18 6.49 3.84
C LEU A 99 -2.86 5.92 4.37
N ASP A 100 -1.82 5.97 3.54
CA ASP A 100 -0.48 5.57 3.95
C ASP A 100 0.18 6.71 4.74
N TRP A 101 0.61 6.47 5.98
CA TRP A 101 1.25 7.52 6.78
C TRP A 101 2.68 7.87 6.35
N THR A 102 3.40 6.94 5.69
CA THR A 102 4.77 7.19 5.22
C THR A 102 4.77 7.94 3.90
N GLU A 103 3.83 7.61 3.01
CA GLU A 103 3.73 8.21 1.67
C GLU A 103 2.75 9.38 1.62
N ARG A 104 1.87 9.52 2.62
CA ARG A 104 0.75 10.49 2.66
C ARG A 104 -0.20 10.37 1.45
N ARG A 105 -0.29 9.19 0.87
CA ARG A 105 -1.08 8.89 -0.33
C ARG A 105 -1.99 7.68 -0.09
N PRO A 106 -3.15 7.61 -0.75
CA PRO A 106 -4.06 6.48 -0.59
C PRO A 106 -3.48 5.22 -1.25
N HIS A 107 -3.77 4.06 -0.65
CA HIS A 107 -3.46 2.74 -1.19
C HIS A 107 -4.65 1.79 -1.04
N LEU A 108 -4.69 0.76 -1.87
CA LEU A 108 -5.81 -0.17 -1.98
C LEU A 108 -5.95 -1.05 -0.73
N ALA A 109 -7.10 -0.92 -0.09
CA ALA A 109 -7.57 -1.83 0.95
C ALA A 109 -8.93 -2.45 0.56
N GLY A 110 -9.57 -3.18 1.48
CA GLY A 110 -10.77 -3.95 1.16
C GLY A 110 -10.43 -5.36 0.69
N ARG A 111 -11.40 -6.08 0.12
CA ARG A 111 -11.19 -7.46 -0.35
C ARG A 111 -10.12 -7.53 -1.44
N ALA A 112 -10.14 -6.59 -2.39
CA ALA A 112 -9.16 -6.49 -3.47
C ALA A 112 -7.73 -6.28 -2.97
N GLY A 113 -7.54 -5.34 -2.03
CA GLY A 113 -6.22 -5.09 -1.42
C GLY A 113 -5.69 -6.29 -0.64
N ALA A 114 -6.57 -7.03 0.05
CA ALA A 114 -6.17 -8.24 0.76
C ALA A 114 -5.84 -9.40 -0.20
N ALA A 115 -6.66 -9.60 -1.23
CA ALA A 115 -6.42 -10.63 -2.23
C ALA A 115 -5.06 -10.43 -2.93
N LEU A 116 -4.71 -9.20 -3.30
CA LEU A 116 -3.38 -8.90 -3.87
C LEU A 116 -2.25 -9.13 -2.86
N CYS A 117 -2.44 -8.76 -1.60
CA CYS A 117 -1.43 -9.00 -0.58
C CYS A 117 -1.17 -10.49 -0.39
N THR A 118 -2.23 -11.30 -0.30
CA THR A 118 -2.12 -12.76 -0.26
C THR A 118 -1.42 -13.29 -1.51
N TYR A 119 -1.84 -12.86 -2.70
CA TYR A 119 -1.26 -13.28 -3.98
C TYR A 119 0.26 -13.07 -4.05
N VAL A 120 0.75 -11.88 -3.69
CA VAL A 120 2.19 -11.60 -3.77
C VAL A 120 3.00 -12.34 -2.70
N LEU A 121 2.40 -12.63 -1.53
CA LEU A 121 3.05 -13.40 -0.48
C LEU A 121 3.11 -14.90 -0.84
N GLU A 122 2.01 -15.47 -1.32
CA GLU A 122 1.94 -16.90 -1.70
C GLU A 122 2.85 -17.23 -2.88
N ARG A 123 3.05 -16.28 -3.80
CA ARG A 123 4.00 -16.43 -4.92
C ARG A 123 5.46 -16.15 -4.55
N GLY A 124 5.74 -15.78 -3.30
CA GLY A 124 7.08 -15.39 -2.87
C GLY A 124 7.60 -14.13 -3.56
N TRP A 125 6.72 -13.29 -4.10
CA TRP A 125 7.10 -11.99 -4.67
C TRP A 125 7.44 -10.98 -3.58
N CYS A 126 6.75 -11.10 -2.45
CA CYS A 126 7.09 -10.40 -1.23
C CYS A 126 7.32 -11.42 -0.11
N GLU A 127 8.22 -11.08 0.80
CA GLU A 127 8.46 -11.85 2.01
C GLU A 127 8.57 -10.93 3.23
N HIS A 128 8.20 -11.45 4.40
CA HIS A 128 8.34 -10.71 5.64
C HIS A 128 9.80 -10.60 6.06
N ILE A 129 10.23 -9.41 6.49
CA ILE A 129 11.58 -9.17 6.99
C ILE A 129 11.56 -8.55 8.39
N GLY A 130 12.21 -9.23 9.34
CA GLY A 130 12.27 -8.77 10.73
C GLY A 130 10.89 -8.79 11.40
N SER A 131 10.19 -7.65 11.42
CA SER A 131 8.83 -7.59 11.98
C SER A 131 7.84 -8.35 11.10
N ARG A 132 6.70 -8.77 11.66
CA ARG A 132 5.61 -9.40 10.88
C ARG A 132 4.92 -8.45 9.90
N ARG A 133 5.33 -7.18 9.81
CA ARG A 133 4.69 -6.18 8.95
C ARG A 133 5.59 -5.69 7.83
N ALA A 134 6.89 -5.58 8.06
CA ALA A 134 7.82 -5.14 7.02
C ALA A 134 7.93 -6.23 5.94
N LEU A 135 7.94 -5.80 4.68
CA LEU A 135 8.06 -6.67 3.52
C LEU A 135 9.32 -6.31 2.72
N ARG A 136 9.86 -7.31 2.03
CA ARG A 136 10.88 -7.16 1.00
C ARG A 136 10.34 -7.73 -0.30
N VAL A 137 10.47 -6.98 -1.39
CA VAL A 137 10.24 -7.50 -2.74
C VAL A 137 11.43 -8.37 -3.14
N THR A 138 11.18 -9.60 -3.55
CA THR A 138 12.20 -10.55 -3.99
C THR A 138 12.59 -10.29 -5.46
N GLY A 139 13.66 -10.94 -5.94
CA GLY A 139 14.03 -10.89 -7.37
C GLY A 139 12.87 -11.33 -8.29
N PRO A 140 12.28 -12.52 -8.08
CA PRO A 140 11.08 -12.95 -8.81
C PRO A 140 9.90 -11.99 -8.66
N GLY A 141 9.73 -11.38 -7.48
CA GLY A 141 8.69 -10.38 -7.26
C GLY A 141 8.86 -9.11 -8.08
N ALA A 142 10.09 -8.62 -8.22
CA ALA A 142 10.36 -7.46 -9.08
C ALA A 142 10.02 -7.74 -10.54
N GLN A 143 10.39 -8.94 -11.04
CA GLN A 143 10.03 -9.36 -12.40
C GLN A 143 8.50 -9.48 -12.55
N GLY A 144 7.83 -10.16 -11.63
CA GLY A 144 6.38 -10.35 -11.67
C GLY A 144 5.60 -9.03 -11.60
N LEU A 145 6.02 -8.09 -10.76
CA LEU A 145 5.41 -6.74 -10.68
C LEU A 145 5.64 -5.93 -11.96
N ALA A 146 6.81 -6.07 -12.60
CA ALA A 146 7.10 -5.43 -13.87
C ALA A 146 6.22 -6.00 -15.00
N GLU A 147 6.12 -7.32 -15.11
CA GLU A 147 5.30 -7.99 -16.13
C GLU A 147 3.81 -7.67 -15.93
N LEU A 148 3.32 -7.79 -14.70
CA LEU A 148 1.89 -7.70 -14.41
C LEU A 148 1.37 -6.26 -14.37
N LEU A 149 2.15 -5.35 -13.76
CA LEU A 149 1.71 -3.97 -13.48
C LEU A 149 2.58 -2.90 -14.15
N GLY A 150 3.71 -3.28 -14.77
CA GLY A 150 4.66 -2.33 -15.36
C GLY A 150 5.48 -1.58 -14.30
N LEU A 151 5.56 -2.09 -13.08
CA LEU A 151 6.25 -1.45 -11.97
C LEU A 151 7.74 -1.75 -11.99
N ARG A 152 8.55 -0.71 -11.86
CA ARG A 152 10.01 -0.82 -11.74
C ARG A 152 10.47 -0.62 -10.29
N PRO A 153 11.59 -1.23 -9.87
CA PRO A 153 12.08 -1.11 -8.49
C PRO A 153 12.19 0.33 -7.96
N GLU A 154 12.57 1.28 -8.80
CA GLU A 154 12.67 2.70 -8.46
C GLU A 154 11.34 3.36 -8.05
N GLU A 155 10.20 2.76 -8.36
CA GLU A 155 8.88 3.26 -7.95
C GLU A 155 8.58 2.91 -6.48
N TYR A 156 9.06 1.78 -5.97
CA TYR A 156 8.73 1.29 -4.62
C TYR A 156 9.94 1.09 -3.68
N ALA A 157 11.17 1.19 -4.18
CA ALA A 157 12.39 1.08 -3.37
C ALA A 157 12.92 2.44 -2.88
N ARG A 158 12.10 3.50 -2.95
CA ARG A 158 12.54 4.87 -2.67
C ARG A 158 12.98 5.07 -1.22
N PRO A 159 14.01 5.92 -0.98
CA PRO A 159 14.37 6.32 0.38
C PRO A 159 13.21 7.07 1.05
N TYR A 160 12.96 6.76 2.32
CA TYR A 160 11.97 7.44 3.15
C TYR A 160 12.19 8.98 3.14
N GLY A 161 11.15 9.75 2.85
CA GLY A 161 11.15 11.21 2.93
C GLY A 161 11.55 11.97 1.66
N GLN A 162 11.62 11.30 0.49
CA GLN A 162 11.78 11.99 -0.79
C GLN A 162 10.42 12.20 -1.46
N GLU A 163 10.08 13.46 -1.72
CA GLU A 163 8.86 13.88 -2.43
C GLU A 163 9.03 13.62 -3.93
N THR A 164 7.96 13.18 -4.61
CA THR A 164 7.94 13.12 -6.07
C THR A 164 7.91 14.53 -6.64
N ALA A 165 8.91 14.88 -7.46
CA ALA A 165 8.76 15.98 -8.41
C ALA A 165 7.57 15.66 -9.33
N ALA A 166 6.60 16.58 -9.36
CA ALA A 166 5.38 16.51 -10.14
C ALA A 166 5.66 16.52 -11.65
#